data_AF-A0AA97KPX9-F1
#
_entry.id   AF-A0AA97KPX9-F1
#
_cell.length_a   1.000
_cell.length_b   1.000
_cell.length_c   1.000
_cell.angle_alpha   90.00
_cell.angle_beta   90.00
_cell.angle_gamma   90.00
#
_symmetry.space_group_name_H-M   'P 1'
#
loop_
_entity.id
_entity.type
_entity.pdbx_description
1 polymer ?
#
loop_
_entity_poly.entity_id
_entity_poly.type
_entity_poly.pdbx_seq_one_letter_code
_entity_poly.pdbx_strand_id
1 'polypeptide(L)'
;MRHKLPIKLSKCEFHKKELDYLGYRISEQGLKMDPAKVKAVEDWQAPTTRKQLQSFLGFANFYRQFIERFTQIALPLTDLLKTKGKGEQATKPMAKLRWGPNCQLAFETLKDRFTTEPILQHPDENRAFIVQVDASDSAIGGGPYAERGR
;
A
#
# COMPACT_ATOMS: atom_id res chain seq x y z
N MET A 1 -7.78 -0.40 41.15
CA MET A 1 -6.86 0.42 40.32
C MET A 1 -6.03 -0.54 39.49
N ARG A 2 -6.51 -0.87 38.29
CA ARG A 2 -6.27 -0.13 37.03
C ARG A 2 -4.83 -0.33 36.57
N HIS A 3 -4.68 -1.05 35.46
CA HIS A 3 -3.43 -1.56 34.89
C HIS A 3 -2.25 -0.58 34.99
N LYS A 4 -1.11 -1.06 35.51
CA LYS A 4 0.17 -0.33 35.55
C LYS A 4 0.87 -0.38 34.19
N LEU A 5 0.38 0.38 33.21
CA LEU A 5 1.05 0.54 31.92
C LEU A 5 2.05 1.70 32.01
N PRO A 6 3.37 1.45 31.96
CA PRO A 6 4.37 2.52 31.99
C PRO A 6 4.32 3.29 30.66
N ILE A 7 4.21 4.62 30.76
CA ILE A 7 4.22 5.53 29.60
C ILE A 7 5.61 6.17 29.50
N LYS A 8 6.20 6.13 28.32
CA LYS A 8 7.44 6.87 28.02
C LYS A 8 7.10 8.26 27.51
N LEU A 9 7.10 9.26 28.38
CA LEU A 9 6.76 10.66 28.04
C LEU A 9 7.54 11.21 26.84
N SER A 10 8.79 10.77 26.64
CA SER A 10 9.61 11.20 25.50
C SER A 10 9.11 10.72 24.13
N LYS A 11 8.12 9.83 24.09
CA LYS A 11 7.46 9.35 22.86
C LYS A 11 6.01 9.83 22.77
N CYS A 12 5.56 10.68 23.70
CA CYS A 12 4.22 11.20 23.72
C CYS A 12 4.20 12.57 23.06
N GLU A 13 3.32 12.73 22.08
CA GLU A 13 3.02 14.01 21.46
C GLU A 13 1.61 14.43 21.90
N PHE A 14 1.49 15.64 22.46
CA PHE A 14 0.22 16.17 22.97
C PHE A 14 -0.14 17.45 22.23
N HIS A 15 -1.44 17.66 21.97
CA HIS A 15 -1.97 18.91 21.39
C HIS A 15 -1.35 19.32 20.05
N LYS A 16 -0.93 18.35 19.22
CA LYS A 16 -0.41 18.59 17.87
C LYS A 16 -1.55 18.59 16.86
N LYS A 17 -1.51 19.53 15.91
CA LYS A 17 -2.43 19.59 14.76
C LYS A 17 -2.15 18.52 13.71
N GLU A 18 -0.90 18.05 13.67
CA GLU A 18 -0.44 16.97 12.80
C GLU A 18 0.49 16.06 13.61
N LEU A 19 0.35 14.74 13.45
CA LEU A 19 1.18 13.75 14.12
C LEU A 19 1.49 12.57 13.19
N ASP A 20 2.67 11.97 13.36
CA ASP A 20 3.05 10.77 12.60
C ASP A 20 2.70 9.51 13.40
N TYR A 21 1.91 8.63 12.80
CA TYR A 21 1.48 7.39 13.45
C TYR A 21 1.36 6.25 12.45
N LEU A 22 2.04 5.14 12.75
CA LEU A 22 2.05 3.91 11.94
C LEU A 22 2.41 4.12 10.46
N GLY A 23 3.26 5.10 10.15
CA GLY A 23 3.65 5.42 8.76
C GLY A 23 2.67 6.35 8.04
N TYR A 24 1.69 6.90 8.74
CA TYR A 24 0.80 7.93 8.22
C TYR A 24 1.00 9.25 8.96
N ARG A 25 0.70 10.36 8.29
CA ARG A 25 0.55 11.66 8.92
C ARG A 25 -0.93 11.93 9.14
N ILE A 26 -1.34 11.99 10.41
CA ILE A 26 -2.72 12.26 10.81
C ILE A 26 -2.87 13.75 11.07
N SER A 27 -3.88 14.37 10.48
CA SER A 27 -4.24 15.78 10.66
C SER A 27 -5.75 15.94 10.82
N GLU A 28 -6.22 17.14 11.17
CA GLU A 28 -7.65 17.47 11.18
C GLU A 28 -8.32 17.26 9.81
N GLN A 29 -7.56 17.37 8.72
CA GLN A 29 -8.04 17.24 7.34
C GLN A 29 -8.21 15.78 6.91
N GLY A 30 -7.61 14.83 7.64
CA GLY A 30 -7.54 13.44 7.24
C GLY A 30 -6.17 12.80 7.48
N LEU A 31 -6.03 11.61 6.93
CA LEU A 31 -4.83 10.81 6.88
C LEU A 31 -4.03 11.15 5.62
N LYS A 32 -2.71 11.30 5.74
CA LYS A 32 -1.78 11.49 4.61
C LYS A 32 -0.71 10.41 4.67
N MET A 33 -0.08 10.14 3.53
CA MET A 33 1.16 9.39 3.55
C MET A 33 2.25 10.19 4.26
N ASP A 34 3.19 9.51 4.90
CA ASP A 34 4.39 10.14 5.45
C ASP A 34 5.23 10.74 4.30
N PRO A 35 5.51 12.06 4.28
CA PRO A 35 6.30 12.71 3.22
C PRO A 35 7.70 12.10 3.04
N ALA A 36 8.32 11.61 4.11
CA ALA A 36 9.62 10.95 4.03
C ALA A 36 9.52 9.62 3.28
N LYS A 37 8.39 8.91 3.42
CA LYS A 37 8.11 7.67 2.70
C LYS A 37 7.76 7.92 1.24
N VAL A 38 7.01 8.98 0.95
CA VAL A 38 6.72 9.43 -0.43
C VAL A 38 8.01 9.77 -1.16
N LYS A 39 8.89 10.57 -0.55
CA LYS A 39 10.19 10.93 -1.14
C LYS A 39 11.06 9.69 -1.41
N ALA A 40 11.05 8.72 -0.50
CA ALA A 40 11.76 7.46 -0.73
C ALA A 40 11.24 6.67 -1.95
N VAL A 41 9.95 6.80 -2.30
CA VAL A 41 9.39 6.23 -3.53
C VAL A 41 9.80 7.02 -4.76
N GLU A 42 9.79 8.34 -4.67
CA GLU A 42 10.23 9.24 -5.74
C GLU A 42 11.69 8.96 -6.14
N ASP A 43 12.56 8.70 -5.16
CA ASP A 43 13.97 8.35 -5.40
C ASP A 43 14.18 6.86 -5.76
N TRP A 44 13.12 6.04 -5.71
CA TRP A 44 13.20 4.60 -5.91
C TRP A 44 13.60 4.26 -7.36
N GLN A 45 14.63 3.44 -7.51
CA GLN A 45 15.16 2.98 -8.80
C GLN A 45 14.39 1.78 -9.33
N ALA A 46 14.27 1.66 -10.66
CA ALA A 46 13.55 0.55 -11.28
C ALA A 46 14.11 -0.81 -10.81
N PRO A 47 13.27 -1.71 -10.26
CA PRO A 47 13.73 -2.97 -9.70
C PRO A 47 14.23 -3.91 -10.80
N THR A 48 15.43 -4.46 -10.61
CA THR A 48 16.07 -5.37 -11.56
C THR A 48 15.87 -6.85 -11.20
N THR A 49 15.57 -7.11 -9.92
CA THR A 49 15.41 -8.44 -9.36
C THR A 49 14.03 -8.65 -8.75
N ARG A 50 13.59 -9.91 -8.71
CA ARG A 50 12.33 -10.32 -8.08
C ARG A 50 12.19 -9.80 -6.65
N LYS A 51 13.24 -9.87 -5.84
CA LYS A 51 13.24 -9.38 -4.45
C LYS A 51 13.01 -7.87 -4.37
N GLN A 52 13.67 -7.09 -5.22
CA GLN A 52 13.49 -5.64 -5.26
C GLN A 52 12.06 -5.28 -5.66
N LEU A 53 11.50 -5.97 -6.65
CA LEU A 53 10.13 -5.76 -7.10
C LEU A 53 9.10 -6.14 -6.01
N GLN A 54 9.33 -7.24 -5.28
CA GLN A 54 8.51 -7.61 -4.13
C GLN A 54 8.56 -6.55 -3.02
N SER A 55 9.74 -6.00 -2.74
CA SER A 55 9.90 -4.92 -1.76
C SER A 55 9.13 -3.68 -2.16
N PHE A 56 9.23 -3.28 -3.43
CA PHE A 56 8.51 -2.13 -3.97
C PHE A 56 6.99 -2.36 -3.91
N LEU A 57 6.50 -3.49 -4.40
CA LEU A 57 5.06 -3.80 -4.39
C LEU A 57 4.50 -3.96 -2.97
N GLY A 58 5.27 -4.52 -2.04
CA GLY A 58 4.88 -4.61 -0.63
C GLY A 58 4.69 -3.23 0.00
N PHE A 59 5.62 -2.32 -0.28
CA PHE A 59 5.49 -0.92 0.12
C PHE A 59 4.31 -0.24 -0.57
N ALA A 60 4.15 -0.43 -1.88
CA ALA A 60 3.11 0.23 -2.65
C ALA A 60 1.71 -0.23 -2.19
N ASN A 61 1.58 -1.52 -1.87
CA ASN A 61 0.35 -2.12 -1.36
C ASN A 61 -0.04 -1.60 0.03
N PHE A 62 0.92 -1.18 0.87
CA PHE A 62 0.63 -0.54 2.16
C PHE A 62 -0.16 0.76 1.99
N TYR A 63 0.13 1.52 0.93
CA TYR A 63 -0.53 2.79 0.61
C TYR A 63 -1.62 2.68 -0.47
N ARG A 64 -2.02 1.48 -0.88
CA ARG A 64 -2.98 1.27 -1.98
C ARG A 64 -4.29 2.05 -1.84
N GLN A 65 -4.73 2.31 -0.60
CA GLN A 65 -5.97 3.03 -0.29
C GLN A 65 -5.95 4.51 -0.72
N PHE A 66 -4.75 5.07 -0.94
CA PHE A 66 -4.57 6.45 -1.41
C PHE A 66 -4.39 6.51 -2.93
N ILE A 67 -4.33 5.37 -3.63
CA ILE A 67 -4.01 5.31 -5.06
C ILE A 67 -5.21 4.74 -5.79
N GLU A 68 -5.92 5.60 -6.53
CA GLU A 68 -7.05 5.15 -7.34
C GLU A 68 -6.58 4.13 -8.39
N ARG A 69 -7.36 3.06 -8.59
CA ARG A 69 -7.08 1.99 -9.57
C ARG A 69 -5.71 1.34 -9.39
N PHE A 70 -5.21 1.30 -8.14
CA PHE A 70 -3.89 0.74 -7.80
C PHE A 70 -3.62 -0.60 -8.47
N THR A 71 -4.56 -1.55 -8.41
CA THR A 71 -4.36 -2.88 -8.97
C THR A 71 -4.24 -2.85 -10.48
N GLN A 72 -5.04 -2.04 -11.17
CA GLN A 72 -4.94 -1.90 -12.63
C GLN A 72 -3.56 -1.42 -13.05
N ILE A 73 -3.00 -0.46 -12.30
CA ILE A 73 -1.65 0.07 -12.54
C ILE A 73 -0.58 -0.97 -12.15
N ALA A 74 -0.76 -1.68 -11.04
CA ALA A 74 0.20 -2.65 -10.52
C ALA A 74 0.16 -4.03 -11.22
N LEU A 75 -0.85 -4.31 -12.06
CA LEU A 75 -1.02 -5.58 -12.77
C LEU A 75 0.24 -6.02 -13.55
N PRO A 76 0.83 -5.18 -14.42
CA PRO A 76 2.05 -5.55 -15.16
C PRO A 76 3.21 -5.93 -14.25
N LEU A 77 3.31 -5.30 -13.08
CA LEU A 77 4.36 -5.56 -12.09
C LEU A 77 4.09 -6.86 -11.30
N THR A 78 2.84 -7.11 -10.91
CA THR A 78 2.46 -8.35 -10.20
C THR A 78 2.56 -9.57 -11.11
N ASP A 79 2.32 -9.44 -12.41
CA ASP A 79 2.50 -10.49 -13.42
C ASP A 79 3.95 -10.98 -13.52
N LEU A 80 4.92 -10.09 -13.35
CA LEU A 80 6.34 -10.49 -13.29
C LEU A 80 6.63 -11.43 -12.11
N LEU A 81 5.90 -11.28 -11.01
CA LEU A 81 6.04 -12.09 -9.81
C LEU A 81 5.29 -13.43 -9.86
N LYS A 82 4.36 -13.63 -10.82
CA LYS A 82 3.66 -14.92 -10.96
C LYS A 82 4.66 -16.07 -11.16
N THR A 83 4.51 -17.13 -10.38
CA THR A 83 5.39 -18.31 -10.37
C THR A 83 4.80 -19.52 -11.11
N LYS A 84 3.49 -19.51 -11.40
CA LYS A 84 2.81 -20.59 -12.14
C LYS A 84 3.50 -20.81 -13.49
N GLY A 85 3.95 -22.03 -13.73
CA GLY A 85 4.64 -22.44 -14.97
C GLY A 85 6.08 -21.97 -15.10
N LYS A 86 6.68 -21.34 -14.08
CA LYS A 86 8.10 -20.93 -14.09
C LYS A 86 8.94 -21.88 -13.24
N GLY A 87 10.08 -22.33 -13.77
CA GLY A 87 11.00 -23.22 -13.05
C GLY A 87 11.61 -22.59 -11.80
N GLU A 88 12.22 -23.42 -10.95
CA GLU A 88 12.78 -23.06 -9.64
C GLU A 88 13.77 -21.88 -9.69
N GLN A 89 14.49 -21.70 -10.81
CA GLN A 89 15.41 -20.59 -11.00
C GLN A 89 14.71 -19.21 -11.13
N ALA A 90 13.47 -19.18 -11.62
CA ALA A 90 12.70 -17.94 -11.83
C ALA A 90 11.95 -17.47 -10.57
N THR A 91 11.84 -18.33 -9.55
CA THR A 91 11.25 -17.98 -8.25
C THR A 91 12.30 -17.47 -7.25
N LYS A 92 13.60 -17.65 -7.55
CA LYS A 92 14.69 -17.17 -6.70
C LYS A 92 14.66 -15.65 -6.51
N PRO A 93 15.06 -15.14 -5.32
CA PRO A 93 15.08 -13.71 -5.03
C PRO A 93 15.90 -12.87 -6.04
N MET A 94 17.01 -13.42 -6.53
CA MET A 94 17.93 -12.77 -7.48
C MET A 94 17.56 -13.00 -8.95
N ALA A 95 16.43 -13.65 -9.23
CA ALA A 95 15.97 -13.86 -10.60
C ALA A 95 15.80 -12.50 -11.30
N LYS A 96 16.43 -12.35 -12.47
CA LYS A 96 16.29 -11.17 -13.31
C LYS A 96 14.84 -11.06 -13.80
N LEU A 97 14.33 -9.84 -13.80
CA LEU A 97 12.98 -9.55 -14.30
C LEU A 97 13.02 -9.32 -15.80
N ARG A 98 12.00 -9.81 -16.51
CA ARG A 98 11.75 -9.40 -17.90
C ARG A 98 11.07 -8.04 -17.89
N TRP A 99 11.85 -6.99 -17.66
CA TRP A 99 11.35 -5.63 -17.55
C TRP A 99 11.03 -5.07 -18.95
N GLY A 100 9.73 -4.86 -19.21
CA GLY A 100 9.24 -4.32 -20.48
C GLY A 100 8.70 -2.89 -20.35
N PRO A 101 8.32 -2.24 -21.47
CA PRO A 101 7.81 -0.88 -21.48
C PRO A 101 6.55 -0.72 -20.61
N ASN A 102 5.65 -1.71 -20.61
CA ASN A 102 4.45 -1.68 -19.76
C ASN A 102 4.79 -1.71 -18.26
N CYS A 103 5.87 -2.39 -17.88
CA CYS A 103 6.34 -2.42 -16.48
C CYS A 103 6.97 -1.09 -16.08
N GLN A 104 7.74 -0.48 -16.99
CA GLN A 104 8.31 0.85 -16.78
C GLN A 104 7.21 1.90 -16.60
N LEU A 105 6.22 1.91 -17.51
CA LEU A 105 5.09 2.82 -17.43
C LEU A 105 4.29 2.63 -16.13
N ALA A 106 3.99 1.39 -15.75
CA ALA A 106 3.32 1.08 -14.49
C ALA A 106 4.11 1.58 -13.27
N PHE A 107 5.43 1.39 -13.26
CA PHE A 107 6.30 1.84 -12.19
C PHE A 107 6.32 3.36 -12.06
N GLU A 108 6.49 4.07 -13.18
CA GLU A 108 6.47 5.54 -13.22
C GLU A 108 5.10 6.09 -12.83
N THR A 109 4.02 5.47 -13.30
CA THR A 109 2.65 5.87 -12.94
C THR A 109 2.42 5.71 -11.44
N LEU A 110 2.87 4.62 -10.83
CA LEU A 110 2.78 4.46 -9.37
C LEU A 110 3.57 5.55 -8.66
N LYS A 111 4.82 5.82 -9.07
CA LYS A 111 5.64 6.90 -8.48
C LYS A 111 4.94 8.26 -8.56
N ASP A 112 4.36 8.58 -9.71
CA ASP A 112 3.58 9.80 -9.89
C ASP A 112 2.41 9.86 -8.91
N ARG A 113 1.61 8.80 -8.79
CA ARG A 113 0.47 8.72 -7.84
C ARG A 113 0.89 8.86 -6.39
N PHE A 114 2.08 8.37 -6.02
CA PHE A 114 2.64 8.59 -4.69
C PHE A 114 2.94 10.07 -4.41
N THR A 115 3.27 10.85 -5.44
CA THR A 115 3.59 12.29 -5.32
C THR A 115 2.40 13.22 -5.54
N THR A 116 1.40 12.79 -6.33
CA THR A 116 0.29 13.64 -6.76
C THR A 116 -1.01 13.44 -5.97
N GLU A 117 -1.27 12.24 -5.43
CA GLU A 117 -2.58 11.91 -4.88
C GLU A 117 -2.75 12.31 -3.40
N PRO A 118 -3.79 13.08 -3.02
CA PRO A 118 -3.88 13.70 -1.72
C PRO A 118 -4.71 12.88 -0.71
N ILE A 119 -4.36 13.07 0.57
CA ILE A 119 -5.19 13.00 1.79
C ILE A 119 -6.45 12.11 1.72
N LEU A 120 -6.42 10.97 2.41
CA LEU A 120 -7.64 10.24 2.77
C LEU A 120 -8.39 11.03 3.84
N GLN A 121 -9.55 11.58 3.50
CA GLN A 121 -10.39 12.29 4.47
C GLN A 121 -10.89 11.35 5.56
N HIS A 122 -11.10 11.89 6.77
CA HIS A 122 -11.71 11.12 7.85
C HIS A 122 -13.12 10.66 7.44
N PRO A 123 -13.53 9.46 7.85
CA PRO A 123 -14.89 8.97 7.59
C PRO A 123 -15.92 9.93 8.21
N ASP A 124 -16.77 10.52 7.37
CA ASP A 124 -17.92 11.31 7.78
C ASP A 124 -19.13 10.37 7.93
N GLU A 125 -19.58 10.14 9.16
CA GLU A 125 -20.68 9.22 9.49
C GLU A 125 -22.01 9.62 8.82
N ASN A 126 -22.14 10.86 8.33
CA ASN A 126 -23.33 11.35 7.64
C ASN A 126 -23.29 11.20 6.12
N ARG A 127 -22.21 10.64 5.55
CA ARG A 127 -22.07 10.41 4.10
C ARG A 127 -22.15 8.92 3.78
N ALA A 128 -22.72 8.59 2.63
CA ALA A 128 -22.71 7.23 2.13
C ALA A 128 -21.25 6.80 1.86
N PHE A 129 -20.85 5.67 2.47
CA PHE A 129 -19.54 5.08 2.24
C PHE A 129 -19.52 4.35 0.89
N ILE A 130 -18.58 4.71 0.00
CA ILE A 130 -18.31 3.94 -1.21
C ILE A 130 -17.17 2.98 -0.89
N VAL A 131 -17.48 1.69 -0.78
CA VAL A 131 -16.46 0.65 -0.67
C VAL A 131 -15.97 0.31 -2.08
N GLN A 132 -14.83 0.87 -2.47
CA GLN A 132 -14.13 0.40 -3.67
C GLN A 132 -13.39 -0.90 -3.35
N VAL A 133 -14.01 -2.02 -3.71
CA VAL A 133 -13.35 -3.33 -3.70
C VAL A 133 -12.65 -3.49 -5.04
N ASP A 134 -11.34 -3.30 -5.05
CA ASP A 134 -10.54 -3.74 -6.18
C ASP A 134 -10.26 -5.25 -6.02
N ALA A 135 -10.97 -6.05 -6.82
CA ALA A 135 -10.79 -7.49 -6.92
C ALA A 135 -9.93 -7.78 -8.16
N SER A 136 -8.70 -8.23 -7.96
CA SER A 136 -7.99 -8.99 -9.00
C SER A 136 -8.54 -10.42 -9.01
N ASP A 137 -8.72 -10.98 -10.21
CA ASP A 137 -9.40 -12.26 -10.49
C ASP A 137 -8.64 -13.52 -9.99
N SER A 138 -8.02 -13.45 -8.80
CA SER A 138 -7.26 -14.53 -8.17
C SER A 138 -7.08 -14.29 -6.66
N ALA A 139 -8.16 -14.14 -5.91
CA ALA A 139 -8.14 -14.34 -4.45
C ALA A 139 -9.53 -14.65 -3.91
N ILE A 140 -9.86 -15.94 -3.77
CA ILE A 140 -10.97 -16.38 -2.92
C ILE A 140 -10.47 -16.31 -1.48
N GLY A 141 -10.80 -15.22 -0.78
CA GLY A 141 -10.67 -15.11 0.67
C GLY A 141 -12.02 -15.31 1.31
N GLY A 142 -12.28 -16.51 1.84
CA GLY A 142 -13.50 -16.82 2.59
C GLY A 142 -13.48 -16.13 3.96
N GLY A 143 -14.40 -15.19 4.17
CA GLY A 143 -14.78 -14.68 5.48
C GLY A 143 -16.14 -15.29 5.89
N PRO A 144 -16.38 -15.54 7.20
CA PRO A 144 -17.55 -16.27 7.65
C PRO A 144 -18.86 -15.53 7.36
N TYR A 145 -19.79 -16.24 6.72
CA TYR A 145 -21.21 -15.88 6.69
C TYR A 145 -21.82 -16.18 8.06
N ALA A 146 -22.50 -15.21 8.65
CA ALA A 146 -23.45 -15.45 9.74
C ALA A 146 -24.86 -15.20 9.19
N GLU A 147 -25.59 -16.28 8.90
CA GLU A 147 -27.01 -16.22 8.57
C GLU A 147 -27.81 -15.83 9.82
N ARG A 148 -28.68 -14.83 9.66
CA ARG A 148 -29.63 -14.40 10.69
C ARG A 148 -30.93 -15.16 10.47
N GLY A 149 -31.14 -16.22 11.25
CA GLY A 149 -32.45 -16.87 11.40
C GLY A 149 -33.43 -15.96 12.15
N ARG A 150 -34.69 -16.01 11.74
CA ARG A 150 -35.85 -15.30 12.32
C ARG A 150 -36.07 -15.59 13.80
#